data_AF-A0AA46TR46-F1
#
_entry.id   AF-A0AA46TR46-F1
#
_cell.length_a   1.000
_cell.length_b   1.000
_cell.length_c   1.000
_cell.angle_alpha   90.00
_cell.angle_beta   90.00
_cell.angle_gamma   90.00
#
_symmetry.space_group_name_H-M   'P 1'
#
loop_
_entity.id
_entity.type
_entity.pdbx_description
1 polymer ?
#
loop_
_entity_poly.entity_id
_entity_poly.type
_entity_poly.pdbx_seq_one_letter_code
_entity_poly.pdbx_strand_id
1 'polypeptide(L)'
;MAVHNYDVVVIGTGPAGESAAINAAKHGKRVAIIEKQAQVGGNCTHWGTIPSKALRHQVKQIMAFNTNRMFRDIGEPRWFSFPKVMERSRGTIDKQVEMRTTFYARNRIDLFHGMARFKDDHTVVVRDRQEGVEELIAKKIVISTGSRPYRPADINFRHPRIYCSDTILSLSHTPRTLVIFGAGVIGCEYASIFSGLGVKVDLINNRDSLLSFLDDEISDALSYHLRKHGVLIRHNEDYKSVEGDEAGVTVNLKSGKKIRADAFLWANGRTGNTDSLGLENIGLEANGRGQLSVDEHYRTTIPHIYAAGDVIGWPSLASAAYDQGLNSCNELLEKEYRFVSDVPTGIYTIPEISSFGPNERELTEAKVPYEVGKAFFKDTARAQITGDTVGMLKILFHQDTLEILGIHCFGDQASEILHIGQAIMQQEGEANTVKYFINTTFNYPTMAEAYRVAAQNGLNRMF
;
A
#
# COMPACT_ATOMS: atom_id res chain seq x y z
N MET A 1 -1.01 -35.04 17.95
CA MET A 1 -0.37 -33.90 18.62
C MET A 1 1.12 -34.14 18.60
N ALA A 2 1.82 -33.58 17.62
CA ALA A 2 3.27 -33.60 17.61
C ALA A 2 3.81 -32.29 18.21
N VAL A 3 5.00 -32.39 18.80
CA VAL A 3 5.71 -31.29 19.45
C VAL A 3 6.99 -31.07 18.67
N HIS A 4 7.18 -29.85 18.17
CA HIS A 4 8.32 -29.48 17.34
C HIS A 4 9.12 -28.35 18.00
N ASN A 5 10.45 -28.43 17.94
CA ASN A 5 11.35 -27.43 18.51
C ASN A 5 12.03 -26.62 17.40
N TYR A 6 11.94 -25.29 17.49
CA TYR A 6 12.47 -24.34 16.53
C TYR A 6 13.32 -23.25 17.19
N ASP A 7 14.27 -22.69 16.46
CA ASP A 7 14.97 -21.49 16.91
C ASP A 7 14.07 -20.26 16.72
N VAL A 8 13.33 -20.21 15.60
CA VAL A 8 12.43 -19.09 15.26
C VAL A 8 11.09 -19.63 14.75
N VAL A 9 9.99 -19.12 15.31
CA VAL A 9 8.63 -19.30 14.76
C VAL A 9 8.12 -17.97 14.25
N VAL A 10 7.66 -17.94 13.00
CA VAL A 10 7.06 -16.75 12.37
C VAL A 10 5.57 -16.98 12.15
N ILE A 11 4.73 -16.05 12.61
CA ILE A 11 3.27 -16.14 12.48
C ILE A 11 2.82 -15.22 11.35
N GLY A 12 2.38 -15.80 10.23
CA GLY A 12 1.90 -15.11 9.03
C GLY A 12 2.93 -15.13 7.88
N THR A 13 2.45 -15.29 6.63
CA THR A 13 3.30 -15.33 5.42
C THR A 13 3.21 -14.08 4.55
N GLY A 14 2.80 -12.95 5.14
CA GLY A 14 2.88 -11.65 4.47
C GLY A 14 4.34 -11.19 4.26
N PRO A 15 4.56 -10.03 3.63
CA PRO A 15 5.91 -9.54 3.33
C PRO A 15 6.87 -9.54 4.53
N ALA A 16 6.41 -9.13 5.72
CA ALA A 16 7.20 -9.14 6.94
C ALA A 16 7.57 -10.56 7.40
N GLY A 17 6.62 -11.49 7.37
CA GLY A 17 6.86 -12.87 7.78
C GLY A 17 7.79 -13.61 6.81
N GLU A 18 7.62 -13.35 5.51
CA GLU A 18 8.50 -13.92 4.48
C GLU A 18 9.96 -13.46 4.66
N SER A 19 10.19 -12.15 4.79
CA SER A 19 11.55 -11.63 4.95
C SER A 19 12.19 -12.11 6.25
N ALA A 20 11.45 -12.11 7.37
CA ALA A 20 11.93 -12.62 8.65
C ALA A 20 12.30 -14.10 8.58
N ALA A 21 11.42 -14.95 8.05
CA ALA A 21 11.64 -16.39 8.00
C ALA A 21 12.80 -16.77 7.07
N ILE A 22 12.87 -16.17 5.88
CA ILE A 22 13.96 -16.41 4.92
C ILE A 22 15.29 -15.93 5.50
N ASN A 23 15.31 -14.76 6.13
CA ASN A 23 16.54 -14.21 6.72
C ASN A 23 17.05 -15.10 7.86
N ALA A 24 16.18 -15.55 8.77
CA ALA A 24 16.53 -16.48 9.84
C ALA A 24 17.09 -17.80 9.29
N ALA A 25 16.45 -18.38 8.28
CA ALA A 25 16.90 -19.62 7.65
C ALA A 25 18.27 -19.48 6.99
N LYS A 26 18.53 -18.36 6.28
CA LYS A 26 19.84 -18.06 5.68
C LYS A 26 20.96 -17.91 6.71
N HIS A 27 20.62 -17.54 7.95
CA HIS A 27 21.54 -17.49 9.09
C HIS A 27 21.59 -18.80 9.88
N GLY A 28 21.18 -19.92 9.28
CA GLY A 28 21.35 -21.26 9.84
C GLY A 28 20.40 -21.61 10.99
N LYS A 29 19.33 -20.82 11.20
CA LYS A 29 18.31 -21.13 12.21
C LYS A 29 17.33 -22.18 11.69
N ARG A 30 16.82 -23.01 12.60
CA ARG A 30 15.66 -23.87 12.30
C ARG A 30 14.39 -23.04 12.42
N VAL A 31 13.67 -22.86 11.32
CA VAL A 31 12.53 -21.94 11.22
C VAL A 31 11.24 -22.70 10.88
N ALA A 32 10.16 -22.34 11.59
CA ALA A 32 8.80 -22.63 11.17
C ALA A 32 8.05 -21.34 10.85
N ILE A 33 7.19 -21.38 9.83
CA ILE A 33 6.28 -20.29 9.49
C ILE A 33 4.84 -20.82 9.43
N ILE A 34 3.89 -20.04 9.96
CA ILE A 34 2.49 -20.45 10.09
C ILE A 34 1.61 -19.59 9.18
N GLU A 35 0.75 -20.23 8.37
CA GLU A 35 -0.22 -19.56 7.52
C GLU A 35 -1.64 -20.10 7.75
N LYS A 36 -2.59 -19.22 8.07
CA LYS A 36 -4.00 -19.64 8.23
C LYS A 36 -4.71 -19.87 6.90
N GLN A 37 -4.23 -19.24 5.83
CA GLN A 37 -4.77 -19.34 4.49
C GLN A 37 -4.29 -20.61 3.78
N ALA A 38 -4.98 -20.96 2.69
CA ALA A 38 -4.60 -22.10 1.87
C ALA A 38 -3.30 -21.87 1.07
N GLN A 39 -2.95 -20.60 0.84
CA GLN A 39 -1.81 -20.19 0.03
C GLN A 39 -1.02 -19.11 0.76
N VAL A 40 0.29 -19.12 0.57
CA VAL A 40 1.22 -18.16 1.17
C VAL A 40 1.17 -16.78 0.49
N GLY A 41 1.74 -15.76 1.14
CA GLY A 41 1.97 -14.43 0.58
C GLY A 41 1.17 -13.31 1.22
N GLY A 42 0.27 -13.65 2.16
CA GLY A 42 -0.56 -12.71 2.91
C GLY A 42 -1.42 -11.77 2.05
N ASN A 43 -1.94 -10.70 2.67
CA ASN A 43 -2.85 -9.78 1.97
C ASN A 43 -2.24 -9.13 0.74
N CYS A 44 -0.94 -8.79 0.79
CA CYS A 44 -0.23 -8.17 -0.33
C CYS A 44 -0.42 -8.96 -1.63
N THR A 45 -0.33 -10.29 -1.54
CA THR A 45 -0.43 -11.19 -2.70
C THR A 45 -1.87 -11.46 -3.12
N HIS A 46 -2.78 -11.62 -2.16
CA HIS A 46 -4.12 -12.16 -2.41
C HIS A 46 -5.25 -11.12 -2.51
N TRP A 47 -5.18 -10.05 -1.71
CA TRP A 47 -6.30 -9.11 -1.54
C TRP A 47 -5.91 -7.62 -1.62
N GLY A 48 -4.63 -7.31 -1.70
CA GLY A 48 -4.09 -5.96 -1.62
C GLY A 48 -3.29 -5.60 -2.87
N THR A 49 -1.98 -5.44 -2.68
CA THR A 49 -1.05 -4.87 -3.65
C THR A 49 -1.07 -5.57 -5.01
N ILE A 50 -0.78 -6.86 -5.09
CA ILE A 50 -0.65 -7.54 -6.39
C ILE A 50 -1.97 -7.52 -7.19
N PRO A 51 -3.13 -7.89 -6.61
CA PRO A 51 -4.40 -7.82 -7.33
C PRO A 51 -4.77 -6.41 -7.77
N SER A 52 -4.67 -5.41 -6.87
CA SER A 52 -5.11 -4.06 -7.19
C SER A 52 -4.21 -3.37 -8.21
N LYS A 53 -2.89 -3.61 -8.16
CA LYS A 53 -1.94 -3.02 -9.13
C LYS A 53 -2.02 -3.73 -10.48
N ALA A 54 -2.23 -5.04 -10.50
CA ALA A 54 -2.48 -5.78 -11.74
C ALA A 54 -3.80 -5.32 -12.40
N LEU A 55 -4.87 -5.15 -11.62
CA LEU A 55 -6.15 -4.62 -12.09
C LEU A 55 -5.99 -3.21 -12.64
N ARG A 56 -5.35 -2.31 -11.87
CA ARG A 56 -5.08 -0.93 -12.25
C ARG A 56 -4.29 -0.84 -13.56
N HIS A 57 -3.28 -1.69 -13.75
CA HIS A 57 -2.52 -1.74 -15.01
C HIS A 57 -3.41 -2.09 -16.21
N GLN A 58 -4.28 -3.10 -16.08
CA GLN A 58 -5.22 -3.47 -17.14
C GLN A 58 -6.21 -2.33 -17.45
N VAL A 59 -6.73 -1.66 -16.41
CA VAL A 59 -7.60 -0.49 -16.61
C VAL A 59 -6.87 0.64 -17.32
N LYS A 60 -5.61 0.94 -16.96
CA LYS A 60 -4.80 1.95 -17.67
C LYS A 60 -4.64 1.58 -19.15
N GLN A 61 -4.40 0.31 -19.47
CA GLN A 61 -4.30 -0.16 -20.86
C GLN A 61 -5.62 0.02 -21.63
N ILE A 62 -6.75 -0.28 -21.00
CA ILE A 62 -8.09 -0.06 -21.60
C ILE A 62 -8.32 1.43 -21.87
N MET A 63 -7.99 2.29 -20.91
CA MET A 63 -8.08 3.74 -21.07
C MET A 63 -7.24 4.21 -22.25
N ALA A 64 -5.95 3.80 -22.30
CA ALA A 64 -5.04 4.15 -23.38
C ALA A 64 -5.55 3.67 -24.75
N PHE A 65 -6.03 2.44 -24.85
CA PHE A 65 -6.63 1.91 -26.08
C PHE A 65 -7.82 2.76 -26.54
N ASN A 66 -8.72 3.09 -25.63
CA ASN A 66 -9.94 3.86 -25.93
C ASN A 66 -9.67 5.34 -26.25
N THR A 67 -8.52 5.91 -25.87
CA THR A 67 -8.17 7.30 -26.16
C THR A 67 -7.15 7.47 -27.28
N ASN A 68 -6.52 6.38 -27.74
CA ASN A 68 -5.50 6.44 -28.78
C ASN A 68 -6.12 6.69 -30.16
N ARG A 69 -5.69 7.77 -30.84
CA ARG A 69 -6.23 8.18 -32.15
C ARG A 69 -6.13 7.09 -33.21
N MET A 70 -5.02 6.38 -33.31
CA MET A 70 -4.84 5.32 -34.31
C MET A 70 -5.86 4.19 -34.13
N PHE A 71 -6.18 3.81 -32.89
CA PHE A 71 -7.22 2.80 -32.63
C PHE A 71 -8.63 3.34 -32.84
N ARG A 72 -8.85 4.64 -32.61
CA ARG A 72 -10.13 5.30 -32.89
C ARG A 72 -10.40 5.43 -34.39
N ASP A 73 -9.38 5.57 -35.22
CA ASP A 73 -9.52 5.65 -36.68
C ASP A 73 -9.97 4.31 -37.30
N ILE A 74 -9.68 3.19 -36.63
CA ILE A 74 -10.01 1.84 -37.11
C ILE A 74 -11.13 1.15 -36.33
N GLY A 75 -11.64 1.75 -35.25
CA GLY A 75 -12.68 1.11 -34.43
C GLY A 75 -13.27 1.94 -33.29
N GLU A 76 -14.43 1.48 -32.82
CA GLU A 76 -15.12 2.07 -31.67
C GLU A 76 -14.50 1.69 -30.32
N PRO A 77 -14.65 2.51 -29.25
CA PRO A 77 -14.07 2.20 -27.96
C PRO A 77 -14.71 0.91 -27.44
N ARG A 78 -13.91 0.10 -26.76
CA ARG A 78 -14.35 -1.18 -26.22
C ARG A 78 -14.56 -1.07 -24.73
N TRP A 79 -15.70 -1.58 -24.29
CA TRP A 79 -16.01 -1.74 -22.88
C TRP A 79 -15.67 -3.15 -22.42
N PHE A 80 -15.09 -3.25 -21.23
CA PHE A 80 -14.74 -4.51 -20.58
C PHE A 80 -15.35 -4.56 -19.19
N SER A 81 -15.93 -5.70 -18.83
CA SER A 81 -16.48 -5.90 -17.49
C SER A 81 -15.37 -6.09 -16.46
N PHE A 82 -15.58 -5.58 -15.25
CA PHE A 82 -14.70 -5.80 -14.10
C PHE A 82 -14.30 -7.28 -13.91
N PRO A 83 -15.23 -8.27 -13.97
CA PRO A 83 -14.85 -9.68 -13.88
C PRO A 83 -13.86 -10.11 -14.98
N LYS A 84 -14.02 -9.60 -16.21
CA LYS A 84 -13.12 -9.94 -17.32
C LYS A 84 -11.73 -9.35 -17.14
N VAL A 85 -11.66 -8.12 -16.63
CA VAL A 85 -10.38 -7.47 -16.32
C VAL A 85 -9.69 -8.19 -15.16
N MET A 86 -10.44 -8.49 -14.10
CA MET A 86 -9.92 -9.21 -12.94
C MET A 86 -9.45 -10.63 -13.28
N GLU A 87 -10.16 -11.35 -14.17
CA GLU A 87 -9.73 -12.65 -14.69
C GLU A 87 -8.33 -12.57 -15.32
N ARG A 88 -8.04 -11.53 -16.10
CA ARG A 88 -6.69 -11.32 -16.65
C ARG A 88 -5.65 -11.00 -15.59
N SER A 89 -6.02 -10.26 -14.54
CA SER A 89 -5.13 -9.93 -13.42
C SER A 89 -4.80 -11.15 -12.54
N ARG A 90 -5.62 -12.20 -12.52
CA ARG A 90 -5.38 -13.43 -11.72
C ARG A 90 -4.09 -14.13 -12.08
N GLY A 91 -3.70 -14.15 -13.36
CA GLY A 91 -2.45 -14.77 -13.79
C GLY A 91 -1.19 -14.18 -13.12
N THR A 92 -1.23 -12.92 -12.68
CA THR A 92 -0.14 -12.32 -11.91
C THR A 92 -0.15 -12.83 -10.46
N ILE A 93 -1.32 -12.98 -9.85
CA ILE A 93 -1.47 -13.49 -8.48
C ILE A 93 -0.95 -14.92 -8.41
N ASP A 94 -1.37 -15.80 -9.32
CA ASP A 94 -0.99 -17.21 -9.33
C ASP A 94 0.54 -17.38 -9.43
N LYS A 95 1.18 -16.62 -10.32
CA LYS A 95 2.65 -16.61 -10.47
C LYS A 95 3.37 -16.13 -9.21
N GLN A 96 2.82 -15.13 -8.51
CA GLN A 96 3.39 -14.63 -7.27
C GLN A 96 3.26 -15.66 -6.14
N VAL A 97 2.11 -16.34 -6.04
CA VAL A 97 1.90 -17.42 -5.06
C VAL A 97 2.86 -18.58 -5.31
N GLU A 98 2.97 -19.02 -6.57
CA GLU A 98 3.90 -20.09 -6.96
C GLU A 98 5.34 -19.73 -6.58
N MET A 99 5.80 -18.54 -6.99
CA MET A 99 7.13 -18.03 -6.66
C MET A 99 7.40 -18.05 -5.14
N ARG A 100 6.51 -17.46 -4.35
CA ARG A 100 6.67 -17.38 -2.87
C ARG A 100 6.69 -18.75 -2.23
N THR A 101 5.85 -19.68 -2.71
CA THR A 101 5.85 -21.06 -2.23
C THR A 101 7.23 -21.72 -2.43
N THR A 102 7.89 -21.47 -3.57
CA THR A 102 9.23 -22.02 -3.81
C THR A 102 10.30 -21.44 -2.88
N PHE A 103 10.13 -20.22 -2.34
CA PHE A 103 11.09 -19.62 -1.42
C PHE A 103 11.21 -20.40 -0.12
N TYR A 104 10.08 -20.82 0.46
CA TYR A 104 10.09 -21.60 1.71
C TYR A 104 10.76 -22.96 1.51
N ALA A 105 10.41 -23.67 0.42
CA ALA A 105 11.03 -24.95 0.09
C ALA A 105 12.54 -24.84 -0.16
N ARG A 106 12.99 -23.84 -0.93
CA ARG A 106 14.41 -23.61 -1.22
C ARG A 106 15.24 -23.31 0.03
N ASN A 107 14.65 -22.61 1.00
CA ASN A 107 15.29 -22.29 2.27
C ASN A 107 15.05 -23.34 3.37
N ARG A 108 14.39 -24.47 3.06
CA ARG A 108 14.07 -25.55 4.01
C ARG A 108 13.33 -25.06 5.26
N ILE A 109 12.37 -24.16 5.05
CA ILE A 109 11.51 -23.62 6.11
C ILE A 109 10.29 -24.52 6.23
N ASP A 110 9.97 -24.95 7.45
CA ASP A 110 8.78 -25.76 7.72
C ASP A 110 7.53 -24.85 7.68
N LEU A 111 6.63 -25.10 6.73
CA LEU A 111 5.38 -24.35 6.55
C LEU A 111 4.21 -25.11 7.18
N PHE A 112 3.57 -24.50 8.17
CA PHE A 112 2.38 -25.04 8.84
C PHE A 112 1.13 -24.29 8.40
N HIS A 113 0.12 -25.02 7.94
CA HIS A 113 -1.18 -24.43 7.59
C HIS A 113 -2.16 -24.55 8.75
N GLY A 114 -2.57 -23.42 9.32
CA GLY A 114 -3.53 -23.40 10.42
C GLY A 114 -3.63 -22.08 11.17
N MET A 115 -4.57 -22.02 12.10
CA MET A 115 -4.71 -20.90 13.02
C MET A 115 -3.69 -21.01 14.15
N ALA A 116 -2.83 -20.02 14.28
CA ALA A 116 -1.88 -19.91 15.38
C ALA A 116 -2.55 -19.32 16.62
N ARG A 117 -2.26 -19.88 17.80
CA ARG A 117 -2.62 -19.33 19.10
C ARG A 117 -1.51 -19.60 20.12
N PHE A 118 -1.12 -18.59 20.90
CA PHE A 118 -0.21 -18.77 22.02
C PHE A 118 -0.85 -19.65 23.09
N LYS A 119 -0.13 -20.67 23.53
CA LYS A 119 -0.45 -21.46 24.72
C LYS A 119 0.26 -20.89 25.95
N ASP A 120 1.51 -20.51 25.75
CA ASP A 120 2.40 -19.79 26.67
C ASP A 120 3.39 -18.96 25.84
N ASP A 121 4.35 -18.31 26.49
CA ASP A 121 5.28 -17.37 25.87
C ASP A 121 6.32 -18.02 24.94
N HIS A 122 6.47 -19.35 24.97
CA HIS A 122 7.38 -20.11 24.10
C HIS A 122 6.67 -21.10 23.18
N THR A 123 5.38 -21.35 23.39
CA THR A 123 4.61 -22.40 22.69
C THR A 123 3.46 -21.82 21.89
N VAL A 124 3.50 -22.03 20.57
CA VAL A 124 2.41 -21.68 19.65
C VAL A 124 1.70 -22.96 19.21
N VAL A 125 0.39 -23.01 19.43
CA VAL A 125 -0.47 -24.09 18.94
C VAL A 125 -0.96 -23.72 17.54
N VAL A 126 -0.83 -24.65 16.60
CA VAL A 126 -1.38 -24.52 15.25
C VAL A 126 -2.52 -25.51 15.10
N ARG A 127 -3.72 -24.98 14.81
CA ARG A 127 -4.90 -25.78 14.46
C ARG A 127 -5.15 -25.73 12.97
N ASP A 128 -5.01 -26.87 12.30
CA ASP A 128 -5.28 -26.97 10.86
C ASP A 128 -6.80 -26.98 10.56
N ARG A 129 -7.17 -27.08 9.28
CA ARG A 129 -8.58 -27.10 8.85
C ARG A 129 -9.30 -28.43 9.11
N GLN A 130 -8.56 -29.48 9.44
CA GLN A 130 -9.05 -30.83 9.75
C GLN A 130 -9.04 -31.08 11.27
N GLU A 131 -8.94 -30.02 12.09
CA GLU A 131 -8.83 -30.08 13.55
C GLU A 131 -7.57 -30.82 14.06
N GLY A 132 -6.57 -31.00 13.20
CA GLY A 132 -5.22 -31.40 13.59
C GLY A 132 -4.57 -30.32 14.45
N VAL A 133 -3.85 -30.75 15.49
CA VAL A 133 -3.20 -29.86 16.46
C VAL A 133 -1.71 -30.17 16.53
N GLU A 134 -0.91 -29.15 16.23
CA GLU A 134 0.55 -29.16 16.37
C GLU A 134 1.00 -28.13 17.42
N GLU A 135 2.02 -28.46 18.21
CA GLU A 135 2.67 -27.53 19.12
C GLU A 135 4.07 -27.20 18.64
N LEU A 136 4.33 -25.90 18.45
CA LEU A 136 5.64 -25.38 18.05
C LEU A 136 6.25 -24.64 19.25
N ILE A 137 7.34 -25.20 19.79
CA ILE A 137 8.13 -24.59 20.85
C ILE A 137 9.27 -23.80 20.19
N ALA A 138 9.39 -22.52 20.52
CA ALA A 138 10.32 -21.60 19.87
C ALA A 138 11.14 -20.81 20.88
N LYS A 139 12.44 -20.60 20.58
CA LYS A 139 13.28 -19.68 21.37
C LYS A 139 12.93 -18.22 21.13
N LYS A 140 12.52 -17.88 19.90
CA LYS A 140 12.16 -16.53 19.45
C LYS A 140 10.93 -16.60 18.55
N ILE A 141 10.04 -15.61 18.65
CA ILE A 141 8.78 -15.58 17.90
C ILE A 141 8.63 -14.24 17.19
N VAL A 142 8.21 -14.25 15.92
CA VAL A 142 7.90 -13.03 15.14
C VAL A 142 6.42 -13.04 14.77
N ILE A 143 5.66 -12.08 15.31
CA ILE A 143 4.25 -11.86 14.99
C ILE A 143 4.16 -10.97 13.74
N SER A 144 3.69 -11.54 12.63
CA SER A 144 3.55 -10.85 11.34
C SER A 144 2.17 -11.09 10.71
N THR A 145 1.13 -11.13 11.53
CA THR A 145 -0.24 -11.49 11.15
C THR A 145 -0.94 -10.46 10.26
N GLY A 146 -0.32 -9.29 10.06
CA GLY A 146 -0.82 -8.22 9.21
C GLY A 146 -2.13 -7.63 9.72
N SER A 147 -2.98 -7.19 8.79
CA SER A 147 -4.24 -6.48 9.08
C SER A 147 -5.44 -7.04 8.32
N ARG A 148 -6.64 -6.55 8.59
CA ARG A 148 -7.87 -6.78 7.81
C ARG A 148 -8.65 -5.46 7.67
N PRO A 149 -9.55 -5.29 6.69
CA PRO A 149 -10.41 -4.12 6.61
C PRO A 149 -11.16 -3.94 7.92
N TYR A 150 -11.17 -2.72 8.45
CA TYR A 150 -12.02 -2.40 9.59
C TYR A 150 -13.48 -2.54 9.16
N ARG A 151 -14.30 -3.26 9.93
CA ARG A 151 -15.71 -3.50 9.63
C ARG A 151 -16.56 -3.07 10.84
N PRO A 152 -17.22 -1.91 10.76
CA PRO A 152 -18.19 -1.49 11.78
C PRO A 152 -19.31 -2.52 11.94
N ALA A 153 -19.78 -2.72 13.16
CA ALA A 153 -20.83 -3.70 13.49
C ALA A 153 -22.20 -3.35 12.88
N ASP A 154 -22.44 -2.07 12.63
CA ASP A 154 -23.66 -1.51 12.05
C ASP A 154 -23.76 -1.65 10.52
N ILE A 155 -22.70 -2.13 9.85
CA ILE A 155 -22.71 -2.35 8.39
C ILE A 155 -22.79 -3.85 8.06
N ASN A 156 -23.82 -4.22 7.30
CA ASN A 156 -24.02 -5.60 6.87
C ASN A 156 -23.14 -6.00 5.67
N PHE A 157 -21.90 -6.41 5.93
CA PHE A 157 -20.97 -6.93 4.91
C PHE A 157 -21.35 -8.31 4.32
N ARG A 158 -22.46 -8.94 4.76
CA ARG A 158 -22.98 -10.16 4.11
C ARG A 158 -23.85 -9.82 2.91
N HIS A 159 -24.28 -8.57 2.75
CA HIS A 159 -25.08 -8.15 1.61
C HIS A 159 -24.26 -8.20 0.31
N PRO A 160 -24.77 -8.79 -0.79
CA PRO A 160 -24.01 -9.01 -2.03
C PRO A 160 -23.63 -7.72 -2.79
N ARG A 161 -24.07 -6.55 -2.32
CA ARG A 161 -23.74 -5.24 -2.90
C ARG A 161 -22.85 -4.38 -1.98
N ILE A 162 -22.49 -4.86 -0.80
CA ILE A 162 -21.68 -4.15 0.19
C ILE A 162 -20.32 -4.84 0.30
N TYR A 163 -19.29 -4.14 -0.13
CA TYR A 163 -17.92 -4.65 -0.24
C TYR A 163 -16.98 -3.94 0.74
N CYS A 164 -15.88 -4.59 1.08
CA CYS A 164 -14.68 -3.93 1.57
C CYS A 164 -13.52 -4.19 0.60
N SER A 165 -12.34 -3.63 0.87
CA SER A 165 -11.17 -3.81 0.00
C SER A 165 -10.77 -5.26 -0.24
N ASP A 166 -11.00 -6.16 0.71
CA ASP A 166 -10.70 -7.58 0.51
C ASP A 166 -11.76 -8.30 -0.36
N THR A 167 -13.02 -7.86 -0.36
CA THR A 167 -14.12 -8.53 -1.10
C THR A 167 -14.45 -7.89 -2.44
N ILE A 168 -14.04 -6.65 -2.69
CA ILE A 168 -14.33 -5.96 -3.96
C ILE A 168 -13.70 -6.67 -5.17
N LEU A 169 -12.61 -7.41 -4.96
CA LEU A 169 -11.94 -8.19 -6.00
C LEU A 169 -12.76 -9.40 -6.49
N SER A 170 -13.79 -9.81 -5.73
CA SER A 170 -14.70 -10.91 -6.12
C SER A 170 -15.99 -10.40 -6.78
N LEU A 171 -16.09 -9.12 -7.10
CA LEU A 171 -17.26 -8.52 -7.74
C LEU A 171 -17.56 -9.22 -9.08
N SER A 172 -18.74 -9.83 -9.19
CA SER A 172 -19.14 -10.70 -10.31
C SER A 172 -19.77 -9.98 -11.49
N HIS A 173 -19.95 -8.67 -11.38
CA HIS A 173 -20.53 -7.81 -12.42
C HIS A 173 -19.79 -6.46 -12.43
N THR A 174 -20.19 -5.54 -13.32
CA THR A 174 -19.67 -4.16 -13.29
C THR A 174 -20.81 -3.23 -12.93
N PRO A 175 -20.76 -2.55 -11.76
CA PRO A 175 -21.80 -1.60 -11.38
C PRO A 175 -21.77 -0.40 -12.32
N ARG A 176 -22.92 0.23 -12.55
CA ARG A 176 -22.99 1.53 -13.25
C ARG A 176 -22.66 2.67 -12.30
N THR A 177 -22.99 2.52 -11.02
CA THR A 177 -22.72 3.50 -9.95
C THR A 177 -22.09 2.82 -8.73
N LEU A 178 -21.09 3.46 -8.13
CA LEU A 178 -20.39 2.95 -6.95
C LEU A 178 -20.22 4.08 -5.93
N VAL A 179 -20.63 3.84 -4.68
CA VAL A 179 -20.24 4.70 -3.55
C VAL A 179 -19.03 4.10 -2.85
N ILE A 180 -17.98 4.89 -2.66
CA ILE A 180 -16.81 4.52 -1.88
C ILE A 180 -16.78 5.37 -0.62
N PHE A 181 -16.82 4.73 0.55
CA PHE A 181 -16.69 5.42 1.84
C PHE A 181 -15.26 5.29 2.37
N GLY A 182 -14.58 6.43 2.54
CA GLY A 182 -13.18 6.53 2.95
C GLY A 182 -12.30 6.91 1.76
N ALA A 183 -11.74 8.12 1.79
CA ALA A 183 -10.91 8.67 0.72
C ALA A 183 -9.41 8.67 1.08
N GLY A 184 -8.98 7.62 1.79
CA GLY A 184 -7.56 7.28 1.94
C GLY A 184 -7.00 6.60 0.68
N VAL A 185 -5.76 6.10 0.77
CA VAL A 185 -5.02 5.48 -0.36
C VAL A 185 -5.87 4.46 -1.11
N ILE A 186 -6.44 3.48 -0.40
CA ILE A 186 -7.26 2.42 -0.99
C ILE A 186 -8.49 2.99 -1.72
N GLY A 187 -9.19 3.96 -1.10
CA GLY A 187 -10.37 4.57 -1.67
C GLY A 187 -10.07 5.34 -2.95
N CYS A 188 -8.99 6.12 -2.96
CA CYS A 188 -8.55 6.86 -4.15
C CYS A 188 -8.10 5.91 -5.28
N GLU A 189 -7.34 4.85 -4.97
CA GLU A 189 -6.94 3.84 -5.96
C GLU A 189 -8.18 3.21 -6.63
N TYR A 190 -9.12 2.69 -5.83
CA TYR A 190 -10.35 2.10 -6.38
C TYR A 190 -11.23 3.12 -7.08
N ALA A 191 -11.30 4.38 -6.62
CA ALA A 191 -12.03 5.42 -7.33
C ALA A 191 -11.48 5.60 -8.75
N SER A 192 -10.15 5.68 -8.90
CA SER A 192 -9.50 5.81 -10.21
C SER A 192 -9.67 4.56 -11.10
N ILE A 193 -9.64 3.36 -10.53
CA ILE A 193 -9.86 2.09 -11.24
C ILE A 193 -11.28 2.03 -11.79
N PHE A 194 -12.29 2.27 -10.93
CA PHE A 194 -13.69 2.17 -11.33
C PHE A 194 -14.09 3.30 -12.28
N SER A 195 -13.61 4.54 -12.06
CA SER A 195 -13.83 5.62 -13.02
C SER A 195 -13.16 5.34 -14.36
N GLY A 196 -11.96 4.73 -14.36
CA GLY A 196 -11.27 4.27 -15.58
C GLY A 196 -12.03 3.19 -16.36
N LEU A 197 -12.89 2.41 -15.68
CA LEU A 197 -13.82 1.46 -16.29
C LEU A 197 -15.15 2.10 -16.73
N GLY A 198 -15.31 3.41 -16.55
CA GLY A 198 -16.53 4.16 -16.90
C GLY A 198 -17.65 4.07 -15.85
N VAL A 199 -17.35 3.63 -14.63
CA VAL A 199 -18.31 3.63 -13.51
C VAL A 199 -18.41 5.03 -12.92
N LYS A 200 -19.63 5.49 -12.62
CA LYS A 200 -19.83 6.74 -11.88
C LYS A 200 -19.53 6.51 -10.40
N VAL A 201 -18.58 7.25 -9.84
CA VAL A 201 -18.11 7.05 -8.47
C VAL A 201 -18.45 8.25 -7.59
N ASP A 202 -19.11 8.01 -6.46
CA ASP A 202 -19.20 8.97 -5.35
C ASP A 202 -18.15 8.59 -4.30
N LEU A 203 -17.13 9.42 -4.11
CA LEU A 203 -16.06 9.22 -3.13
C LEU A 203 -16.33 10.08 -1.89
N ILE A 204 -16.71 9.43 -0.79
CA ILE A 204 -17.06 10.08 0.48
C ILE A 204 -15.81 10.19 1.35
N ASN A 205 -15.48 11.41 1.73
CA ASN A 205 -14.37 11.75 2.60
C ASN A 205 -14.89 12.41 3.88
N ASN A 206 -14.52 11.86 5.03
CA ASN A 206 -14.84 12.45 6.34
C ASN A 206 -13.89 13.58 6.75
N ARG A 207 -12.89 13.89 5.91
CA ARG A 207 -11.96 15.01 6.07
C ARG A 207 -12.25 16.12 5.07
N ASP A 208 -11.57 17.23 5.25
CA ASP A 208 -11.64 18.43 4.41
C ASP A 208 -10.90 18.28 3.07
N SER A 209 -9.83 17.50 3.02
CA SER A 209 -9.04 17.25 1.81
C SER A 209 -8.73 15.76 1.60
N LEU A 210 -8.41 15.38 0.35
CA LEU A 210 -7.94 14.02 0.05
C LEU A 210 -6.52 13.85 0.56
N LEU A 211 -6.17 12.66 1.07
CA LEU A 211 -4.78 12.26 1.33
C LEU A 211 -3.93 13.38 1.98
N SER A 212 -4.46 14.04 3.02
CA SER A 212 -3.94 15.28 3.60
C SER A 212 -2.52 15.22 4.16
N PHE A 213 -1.90 14.03 4.15
CA PHE A 213 -0.50 13.79 4.51
C PHE A 213 0.47 13.97 3.32
N LEU A 214 -0.05 14.07 2.09
CA LEU A 214 0.74 14.43 0.91
C LEU A 214 0.96 15.94 0.84
N ASP A 215 1.86 16.33 -0.05
CA ASP A 215 2.00 17.72 -0.49
C ASP A 215 0.67 18.27 -1.06
N ASP A 216 0.32 19.49 -0.66
CA ASP A 216 -0.99 20.09 -0.96
C ASP A 216 -1.22 20.22 -2.48
N GLU A 217 -0.20 20.60 -3.26
CA GLU A 217 -0.32 20.70 -4.73
C GLU A 217 -0.61 19.32 -5.36
N ILE A 218 -0.08 18.24 -4.80
CA ILE A 218 -0.35 16.87 -5.28
C ILE A 218 -1.77 16.44 -4.94
N SER A 219 -2.25 16.72 -3.72
CA SER A 219 -3.62 16.38 -3.33
C SER A 219 -4.65 17.12 -4.19
N ASP A 220 -4.41 18.39 -4.47
CA ASP A 220 -5.25 19.20 -5.34
C ASP A 220 -5.24 18.69 -6.79
N ALA A 221 -4.05 18.35 -7.31
CA ALA A 221 -3.92 17.77 -8.65
C ALA A 221 -4.66 16.44 -8.79
N LEU A 222 -4.58 15.56 -7.78
CA LEU A 222 -5.36 14.32 -7.75
C LEU A 222 -6.87 14.61 -7.71
N SER A 223 -7.31 15.50 -6.83
CA SER A 223 -8.72 15.86 -6.67
C SER A 223 -9.31 16.40 -7.97
N TYR A 224 -8.58 17.29 -8.64
CA TYR A 224 -8.94 17.80 -9.97
C TYR A 224 -9.01 16.68 -11.00
N HIS A 225 -8.01 15.79 -11.02
CA HIS A 225 -7.95 14.70 -11.99
C HIS A 225 -9.10 13.70 -11.81
N LEU A 226 -9.39 13.26 -10.59
CA LEU A 226 -10.51 12.36 -10.31
C LEU A 226 -11.86 12.99 -10.72
N ARG A 227 -12.08 14.28 -10.45
CA ARG A 227 -13.29 15.01 -10.89
C ARG A 227 -13.42 15.03 -12.41
N LYS A 228 -12.31 15.28 -13.14
CA LYS A 228 -12.28 15.23 -14.61
C LYS A 228 -12.68 13.85 -15.15
N HIS A 229 -12.39 12.78 -14.42
CA HIS A 229 -12.75 11.40 -14.77
C HIS A 229 -14.12 10.94 -14.20
N GLY A 230 -14.97 11.89 -13.77
CA GLY A 230 -16.35 11.58 -13.38
C GLY A 230 -16.51 11.06 -11.94
N VAL A 231 -15.49 11.23 -11.10
CA VAL A 231 -15.60 10.99 -9.66
C VAL A 231 -16.17 12.22 -8.96
N LEU A 232 -17.28 12.05 -8.24
CA LEU A 232 -17.85 13.07 -7.38
C LEU A 232 -17.26 12.93 -5.97
N ILE A 233 -16.37 13.85 -5.61
CA ILE A 233 -15.72 13.86 -4.28
C ILE A 233 -16.58 14.68 -3.32
N ARG A 234 -16.88 14.12 -2.14
CA ARG A 234 -17.66 14.78 -1.09
C ARG A 234 -16.85 14.83 0.20
N HIS A 235 -16.29 16.00 0.49
CA HIS A 235 -15.55 16.28 1.72
C HIS A 235 -16.48 16.57 2.90
N ASN A 236 -15.97 16.40 4.12
CA ASN A 236 -16.69 16.66 5.37
C ASN A 236 -18.04 15.94 5.45
N GLU A 237 -18.12 14.74 4.88
CA GLU A 237 -19.32 13.90 4.93
C GLU A 237 -19.03 12.63 5.73
N ASP A 238 -19.97 12.26 6.58
CA ASP A 238 -19.91 11.03 7.36
C ASP A 238 -21.23 10.27 7.22
N TYR A 239 -21.17 8.94 7.32
CA TYR A 239 -22.33 8.09 7.15
C TYR A 239 -23.16 8.03 8.44
N LYS A 240 -24.47 7.91 8.26
CA LYS A 240 -25.45 7.63 9.31
C LYS A 240 -25.92 6.18 9.26
N SER A 241 -26.21 5.67 8.06
CA SER A 241 -26.54 4.26 7.82
C SER A 241 -26.21 3.85 6.39
N VAL A 242 -25.99 2.55 6.19
CA VAL A 242 -25.78 1.92 4.88
C VAL A 242 -26.76 0.76 4.77
N GLU A 243 -27.72 0.87 3.85
CA GLU A 243 -28.82 -0.08 3.71
C GLU A 243 -28.84 -0.66 2.30
N GLY A 244 -28.73 -1.98 2.18
CA GLY A 244 -28.79 -2.70 0.90
C GLY A 244 -30.16 -3.34 0.67
N ASP A 245 -30.60 -3.33 -0.58
CA ASP A 245 -31.75 -4.09 -1.07
C ASP A 245 -31.44 -4.75 -2.44
N GLU A 246 -32.46 -5.35 -3.07
CA GLU A 246 -32.30 -6.05 -4.35
C GLU A 246 -31.80 -5.14 -5.49
N ALA A 247 -32.21 -3.87 -5.48
CA ALA A 247 -31.92 -2.91 -6.54
C ALA A 247 -30.61 -2.13 -6.32
N GLY A 248 -30.08 -2.05 -5.09
CA GLY A 248 -28.89 -1.23 -4.81
C GLY A 248 -28.55 -1.06 -3.33
N VAL A 249 -27.73 -0.05 -3.04
CA VAL A 249 -27.34 0.37 -1.69
C VAL A 249 -27.63 1.85 -1.52
N THR A 250 -28.35 2.19 -0.45
CA THR A 250 -28.60 3.56 -0.01
C THR A 250 -27.65 3.92 1.13
N VAL A 251 -26.92 5.01 0.98
CA VAL A 251 -26.09 5.61 2.03
C VAL A 251 -26.78 6.88 2.52
N ASN A 252 -27.22 6.88 3.77
CA ASN A 252 -27.72 8.07 4.44
C ASN A 252 -26.55 8.77 5.11
N LEU A 253 -26.30 10.04 4.78
CA LEU A 253 -25.24 10.83 5.37
C LEU A 253 -25.75 11.62 6.58
N LYS A 254 -24.87 11.95 7.54
CA LYS A 254 -25.21 12.76 8.73
C LYS A 254 -25.66 14.18 8.35
N SER A 255 -25.24 14.68 7.19
CA SER A 255 -25.71 15.95 6.61
C SER A 255 -27.18 15.94 6.15
N GLY A 256 -27.84 14.77 6.17
CA GLY A 256 -29.21 14.60 5.66
C GLY A 256 -29.28 14.25 4.17
N LYS A 257 -28.16 14.28 3.45
CA LYS A 257 -28.08 13.82 2.06
C LYS A 257 -28.27 12.30 1.98
N LYS A 258 -28.87 11.84 0.89
CA LYS A 258 -29.02 10.41 0.57
C LYS A 258 -28.38 10.12 -0.78
N ILE A 259 -27.58 9.07 -0.84
CA ILE A 259 -26.90 8.64 -2.07
C ILE A 259 -27.31 7.19 -2.35
N ARG A 260 -27.62 6.90 -3.61
CA ARG A 260 -28.03 5.57 -4.07
C ARG A 260 -27.05 5.08 -5.13
N ALA A 261 -26.58 3.84 -5.01
CA ALA A 261 -25.71 3.22 -6.00
C ALA A 261 -25.96 1.73 -6.15
N ASP A 262 -25.43 1.13 -7.22
CA ASP A 262 -25.56 -0.31 -7.50
C ASP A 262 -24.70 -1.15 -6.53
N ALA A 263 -23.60 -0.58 -6.05
CA ALA A 263 -22.67 -1.18 -5.11
C ALA A 263 -22.08 -0.13 -4.16
N PHE A 264 -21.60 -0.61 -3.02
CA PHE A 264 -20.92 0.18 -2.00
C PHE A 264 -19.57 -0.46 -1.64
N LEU A 265 -18.53 0.36 -1.49
CA LEU A 265 -17.20 -0.06 -1.04
C LEU A 265 -16.83 0.69 0.25
N TRP A 266 -16.62 -0.07 1.31
CA TRP A 266 -16.00 0.41 2.55
C TRP A 266 -14.47 0.37 2.45
N ALA A 267 -13.84 1.55 2.49
CA ALA A 267 -12.40 1.74 2.40
C ALA A 267 -11.85 2.64 3.55
N ASN A 268 -12.47 2.56 4.74
CA ASN A 268 -12.15 3.43 5.88
C ASN A 268 -11.18 2.77 6.89
N GLY A 269 -10.01 2.39 6.42
CA GLY A 269 -8.92 1.88 7.27
C GLY A 269 -8.91 0.37 7.52
N ARG A 270 -7.87 -0.06 8.25
CA ARG A 270 -7.57 -1.46 8.55
C ARG A 270 -7.28 -1.65 10.04
N THR A 271 -7.47 -2.89 10.52
CA THR A 271 -7.33 -3.35 11.92
C THR A 271 -6.30 -4.47 11.97
N GLY A 272 -5.40 -4.48 12.96
CA GLY A 272 -4.39 -5.54 13.13
C GLY A 272 -5.03 -6.90 13.45
N ASN A 273 -4.40 -7.98 13.00
CA ASN A 273 -4.90 -9.35 13.17
C ASN A 273 -4.37 -9.99 14.46
N THR A 274 -4.94 -9.62 15.60
CA THR A 274 -4.50 -10.07 16.93
C THR A 274 -5.58 -10.86 17.70
N ASP A 275 -6.86 -10.69 17.36
CA ASP A 275 -8.02 -11.24 18.10
C ASP A 275 -7.94 -12.75 18.38
N SER A 276 -7.37 -13.52 17.45
CA SER A 276 -7.32 -14.99 17.54
C SER A 276 -5.98 -15.54 18.06
N LEU A 277 -5.01 -14.66 18.36
CA LEU A 277 -3.67 -15.10 18.75
C LEU A 277 -3.58 -15.61 20.19
N GLY A 278 -4.58 -15.37 21.03
CA GLY A 278 -4.51 -15.77 22.44
C GLY A 278 -3.49 -14.96 23.23
N LEU A 279 -3.38 -13.65 22.97
CA LEU A 279 -2.39 -12.76 23.59
C LEU A 279 -2.54 -12.69 25.11
N GLU A 280 -3.75 -12.94 25.63
CA GLU A 280 -4.04 -13.02 27.05
C GLU A 280 -3.22 -14.10 27.77
N ASN A 281 -2.83 -15.16 27.06
CA ASN A 281 -2.05 -16.27 27.64
C ASN A 281 -0.59 -15.89 27.90
N ILE A 282 -0.12 -14.79 27.30
CA ILE A 282 1.26 -14.31 27.41
C ILE A 282 1.34 -12.91 28.00
N GLY A 283 0.21 -12.28 28.33
CA GLY A 283 0.18 -10.92 28.89
C GLY A 283 0.49 -9.81 27.88
N LEU A 284 0.21 -10.04 26.59
CA LEU A 284 0.23 -8.99 25.57
C LEU A 284 -1.17 -8.42 25.35
N GLU A 285 -1.23 -7.12 25.08
CA GLU A 285 -2.48 -6.43 24.76
C GLU A 285 -2.35 -5.68 23.44
N ALA A 286 -3.39 -5.75 22.62
CA ALA A 286 -3.49 -4.96 21.40
C ALA A 286 -4.22 -3.65 21.69
N ASN A 287 -3.85 -2.58 21.00
CA ASN A 287 -4.55 -1.29 21.10
C ASN A 287 -5.97 -1.36 20.50
N GLY A 288 -6.74 -0.27 20.58
CA GLY A 288 -8.11 -0.20 20.04
C GLY A 288 -8.25 -0.44 18.52
N ARG A 289 -7.13 -0.50 17.78
CA ARG A 289 -7.09 -0.87 16.35
C ARG A 289 -6.57 -2.29 16.12
N GLY A 290 -6.44 -3.10 17.18
CA GLY A 290 -5.93 -4.47 17.11
C GLY A 290 -4.42 -4.55 16.81
N GLN A 291 -3.67 -3.47 17.05
CA GLN A 291 -2.23 -3.42 16.78
C GLN A 291 -1.41 -3.68 18.04
N LEU A 292 -0.21 -4.24 17.86
CA LEU A 292 0.77 -4.46 18.92
C LEU A 292 1.73 -3.28 19.01
N SER A 293 2.08 -2.88 20.23
CA SER A 293 3.17 -1.94 20.47
C SER A 293 4.51 -2.67 20.42
N VAL A 294 5.49 -2.04 19.80
CA VAL A 294 6.89 -2.49 19.81
C VAL A 294 7.81 -1.31 20.13
N ASP A 295 9.00 -1.61 20.62
CA ASP A 295 10.08 -0.63 20.75
C ASP A 295 10.85 -0.46 19.41
N GLU A 296 11.92 0.35 19.43
CA GLU A 296 12.80 0.57 18.27
C GLU A 296 13.60 -0.69 17.86
N HIS A 297 13.56 -1.75 18.65
CA HIS A 297 14.16 -3.06 18.39
C HIS A 297 13.12 -4.06 17.83
N TYR A 298 11.90 -3.61 17.53
CA TYR A 298 10.75 -4.45 17.13
C TYR A 298 10.28 -5.45 18.20
N ARG A 299 10.73 -5.30 19.46
CA ARG A 299 10.36 -6.20 20.56
C ARG A 299 9.03 -5.77 21.15
N THR A 300 8.20 -6.76 21.49
CA THR A 300 7.03 -6.53 22.36
C THR A 300 7.49 -6.32 23.82
N THR A 301 6.57 -6.21 24.77
CA THR A 301 6.93 -6.21 26.20
C THR A 301 7.59 -7.51 26.66
N ILE A 302 7.53 -8.57 25.86
CA ILE A 302 8.18 -9.87 26.10
C ILE A 302 9.45 -9.96 25.23
N PRO A 303 10.66 -10.02 25.83
CA PRO A 303 11.93 -9.81 25.11
C PRO A 303 12.25 -10.77 23.95
N HIS A 304 11.65 -11.97 23.93
CA HIS A 304 11.85 -12.95 22.86
C HIS A 304 10.73 -12.99 21.82
N ILE A 305 9.73 -12.11 21.94
CA ILE A 305 8.61 -11.97 21.00
C ILE A 305 8.67 -10.61 20.31
N TYR A 306 8.72 -10.67 18.99
CA TYR A 306 8.82 -9.53 18.08
C TYR A 306 7.52 -9.35 17.31
N ALA A 307 7.29 -8.16 16.76
CA ALA A 307 6.20 -7.93 15.83
C ALA A 307 6.59 -6.99 14.68
N ALA A 308 6.10 -7.26 13.48
CA ALA A 308 6.45 -6.50 12.27
C ALA A 308 5.32 -6.49 11.22
N GLY A 309 5.31 -5.47 10.36
CA GLY A 309 4.28 -5.25 9.35
C GLY A 309 3.03 -4.57 9.90
N ASP A 310 1.90 -4.66 9.19
CA ASP A 310 0.67 -3.93 9.57
C ASP A 310 0.16 -4.21 10.99
N VAL A 311 0.57 -5.32 11.63
CA VAL A 311 0.17 -5.65 13.00
C VAL A 311 0.75 -4.65 14.03
N ILE A 312 1.85 -3.95 13.71
CA ILE A 312 2.42 -2.88 14.56
C ILE A 312 2.00 -1.47 14.11
N GLY A 313 1.22 -1.38 13.04
CA GLY A 313 0.69 -0.12 12.52
C GLY A 313 1.53 0.53 11.43
N TRP A 314 1.82 1.82 11.59
CA TRP A 314 2.50 2.60 10.56
C TRP A 314 3.98 2.21 10.47
N PRO A 315 4.60 2.22 9.27
CA PRO A 315 3.99 2.36 7.95
C PRO A 315 3.35 1.04 7.45
N SER A 316 2.04 1.05 7.19
CA SER A 316 1.31 -0.12 6.68
C SER A 316 1.46 -0.26 5.15
N LEU A 317 2.69 -0.43 4.68
CA LEU A 317 3.08 -0.60 3.27
C LEU A 317 3.78 -1.95 3.10
N ALA A 318 3.55 -2.64 1.98
CA ALA A 318 4.15 -3.95 1.75
C ALA A 318 5.69 -3.92 1.69
N SER A 319 6.27 -2.88 1.09
CA SER A 319 7.73 -2.65 1.05
C SER A 319 8.28 -2.42 2.46
N ALA A 320 7.63 -1.54 3.23
CA ALA A 320 8.04 -1.27 4.60
C ALA A 320 7.91 -2.49 5.50
N ALA A 321 6.83 -3.26 5.37
CA ALA A 321 6.63 -4.50 6.10
C ALA A 321 7.76 -5.52 5.79
N TYR A 322 8.20 -5.61 4.53
CA TYR A 322 9.33 -6.46 4.16
C TYR A 322 10.61 -6.05 4.89
N ASP A 323 10.94 -4.75 4.89
CA ASP A 323 12.10 -4.21 5.61
C ASP A 323 11.96 -4.40 7.13
N GLN A 324 10.77 -4.20 7.70
CA GLN A 324 10.50 -4.43 9.13
C GLN A 324 10.71 -5.89 9.52
N GLY A 325 10.26 -6.84 8.68
CA GLY A 325 10.51 -8.26 8.90
C GLY A 325 12.00 -8.63 8.82
N LEU A 326 12.73 -8.03 7.89
CA LEU A 326 14.18 -8.21 7.77
C LEU A 326 14.90 -7.68 9.01
N ASN A 327 14.58 -6.45 9.42
CA ASN A 327 15.27 -5.77 10.52
C ASN A 327 14.90 -6.35 11.90
N SER A 328 13.64 -6.71 12.13
CA SER A 328 13.25 -7.45 13.35
C SER A 328 13.97 -8.79 13.46
N CYS A 329 14.18 -9.48 12.33
CA CYS A 329 14.97 -10.70 12.30
C CYS A 329 16.47 -10.44 12.50
N ASN A 330 17.04 -9.37 11.94
CA ASN A 330 18.44 -9.01 12.19
C ASN A 330 18.68 -8.71 13.66
N GLU A 331 17.78 -7.96 14.29
CA GLU A 331 17.82 -7.69 15.73
C GLU A 331 17.79 -9.00 16.54
N LEU A 332 16.82 -9.88 16.24
CA LEU A 332 16.69 -11.20 16.86
C LEU A 332 17.96 -12.06 16.75
N LEU A 333 18.71 -11.89 15.65
CA LEU A 333 19.96 -12.61 15.35
C LEU A 333 21.23 -11.89 15.84
N GLU A 334 21.09 -10.78 16.57
CA GLU A 334 22.20 -9.93 17.03
C GLU A 334 23.07 -9.44 15.87
N LYS A 335 22.41 -8.97 14.80
CA LYS A 335 23.01 -8.38 13.60
C LYS A 335 22.67 -6.91 13.48
N GLU A 336 23.37 -6.23 12.58
CA GLU A 336 23.05 -4.85 12.22
C GLU A 336 21.62 -4.75 11.67
N TYR A 337 20.86 -3.81 12.21
CA TYR A 337 19.49 -3.56 11.84
C TYR A 337 19.20 -2.06 11.92
N ARG A 338 18.13 -1.63 11.27
CA ARG A 338 17.58 -0.28 11.37
C ARG A 338 16.09 -0.34 11.71
N PHE A 339 15.63 0.58 12.54
CA PHE A 339 14.20 0.81 12.69
C PHE A 339 13.69 1.58 11.47
N VAL A 340 12.71 1.02 10.76
CA VAL A 340 12.10 1.62 9.57
C VAL A 340 11.21 2.79 9.99
N SER A 341 11.78 3.99 9.98
CA SER A 341 11.11 5.27 10.27
C SER A 341 10.89 6.14 9.03
N ASP A 342 11.53 5.82 7.91
CA ASP A 342 11.43 6.54 6.65
C ASP A 342 11.07 5.57 5.51
N VAL A 343 10.05 5.92 4.72
CA VAL A 343 9.59 5.06 3.62
C VAL A 343 9.12 5.90 2.42
N PRO A 344 9.45 5.50 1.18
CA PRO A 344 8.80 6.07 0.02
C PRO A 344 7.34 5.66 0.02
N THR A 345 6.45 6.63 -0.14
CA THR A 345 5.02 6.38 -0.29
C THR A 345 4.72 6.23 -1.78
N GLY A 346 4.04 5.14 -2.15
CA GLY A 346 3.54 4.90 -3.50
C GLY A 346 2.03 4.69 -3.49
N ILE A 347 1.30 5.52 -4.24
CA ILE A 347 -0.16 5.47 -4.36
C ILE A 347 -0.49 5.31 -5.83
N TYR A 348 -1.13 4.20 -6.17
CA TYR A 348 -1.24 3.75 -7.56
C TYR A 348 -2.59 4.13 -8.16
N THR A 349 -2.96 5.39 -8.00
CA THR A 349 -4.05 5.99 -8.77
C THR A 349 -3.69 6.01 -10.27
N ILE A 350 -4.63 6.46 -11.10
CA ILE A 350 -4.36 6.76 -12.51
C ILE A 350 -4.54 8.27 -12.67
N PRO A 351 -3.46 9.08 -12.79
CA PRO A 351 -2.02 8.77 -12.67
C PRO A 351 -1.54 8.44 -11.25
N GLU A 352 -0.30 7.97 -11.12
CA GLU A 352 0.32 7.56 -9.85
C GLU A 352 0.78 8.76 -9.02
N ILE A 353 0.97 8.55 -7.72
CA ILE A 353 1.63 9.48 -6.82
C ILE A 353 2.76 8.73 -6.13
N SER A 354 3.91 9.39 -5.97
CA SER A 354 4.95 8.90 -5.10
C SER A 354 5.66 10.05 -4.40
N SER A 355 5.99 9.88 -3.12
CA SER A 355 6.72 10.90 -2.35
C SER A 355 7.70 10.28 -1.37
N PHE A 356 8.75 11.05 -1.04
CA PHE A 356 9.75 10.72 -0.02
C PHE A 356 10.25 12.01 0.63
N GLY A 357 10.39 12.01 1.96
CA GLY A 357 10.75 13.19 2.75
C GLY A 357 9.56 14.11 3.10
N PRO A 358 9.80 15.16 3.91
CA PRO A 358 8.80 16.15 4.28
C PRO A 358 8.18 16.89 3.09
N ASN A 359 6.93 17.32 3.24
CA ASN A 359 6.23 18.21 2.31
C ASN A 359 6.44 19.70 2.64
N GLU A 360 5.99 20.59 1.75
CA GLU A 360 6.13 22.04 1.95
C GLU A 360 5.53 22.56 3.27
N ARG A 361 4.37 22.01 3.67
CA ARG A 361 3.70 22.42 4.91
C ARG A 361 4.55 22.05 6.13
N GLU A 362 5.07 20.83 6.18
CA GLU A 362 5.95 20.36 7.24
C GLU A 362 7.24 21.18 7.33
N LEU A 363 7.89 21.48 6.19
CA LEU A 363 9.09 22.32 6.18
C LEU A 363 8.80 23.77 6.62
N THR A 364 7.67 24.32 6.20
CA THR A 364 7.22 25.66 6.60
C THR A 364 6.95 25.73 8.11
N GLU A 365 6.23 24.75 8.66
CA GLU A 365 5.95 24.64 10.10
C GLU A 365 7.24 24.47 10.91
N ALA A 366 8.19 23.69 10.40
CA ALA A 366 9.52 23.51 10.99
C ALA A 366 10.47 24.70 10.77
N LYS A 367 10.06 25.72 10.00
CA LYS A 367 10.86 26.91 9.65
C LYS A 367 12.19 26.57 8.98
N VAL A 368 12.20 25.52 8.16
CA VAL A 368 13.37 25.14 7.36
C VAL A 368 13.39 26.01 6.10
N PRO A 369 14.50 26.71 5.77
CA PRO A 369 14.58 27.51 4.55
C PRO A 369 14.74 26.58 3.34
N TYR A 370 13.67 26.45 2.55
CA TYR A 370 13.65 25.61 1.36
C TYR A 370 13.21 26.39 0.12
N GLU A 371 13.66 25.93 -1.05
CA GLU A 371 13.19 26.38 -2.35
C GLU A 371 12.59 25.20 -3.13
N VAL A 372 11.76 25.51 -4.12
CA VAL A 372 10.96 24.54 -4.86
C VAL A 372 11.39 24.49 -6.33
N GLY A 373 11.85 23.32 -6.76
CA GLY A 373 12.04 22.98 -8.17
C GLY A 373 10.88 22.16 -8.72
N LYS A 374 10.32 22.55 -9.88
CA LYS A 374 9.19 21.84 -10.52
C LYS A 374 9.43 21.55 -12.00
N ALA A 375 8.98 20.38 -12.44
CA ALA A 375 8.90 20.01 -13.86
C ALA A 375 7.51 19.44 -14.15
N PHE A 376 6.78 20.06 -15.07
CA PHE A 376 5.48 19.57 -15.51
C PHE A 376 5.63 18.55 -16.63
N PHE A 377 4.90 17.43 -16.53
CA PHE A 377 5.04 16.34 -17.49
C PHE A 377 4.61 16.75 -18.90
N LYS A 378 3.63 17.65 -19.02
CA LYS A 378 3.21 18.24 -20.32
C LYS A 378 4.36 18.90 -21.10
N ASP A 379 5.40 19.35 -20.42
CA ASP A 379 6.56 20.03 -21.01
C ASP A 379 7.73 19.06 -21.25
N THR A 380 7.58 17.77 -20.93
CA THR A 380 8.60 16.74 -21.17
C THR A 380 8.33 15.96 -22.45
N ALA A 381 9.36 15.76 -23.27
CA ALA A 381 9.22 15.05 -24.55
C ALA A 381 8.74 13.60 -24.36
N ARG A 382 9.20 12.89 -23.31
CA ARG A 382 8.78 11.51 -23.06
C ARG A 382 7.27 11.40 -22.81
N ALA A 383 6.70 12.27 -21.97
CA ALA A 383 5.27 12.27 -21.68
C ALA A 383 4.43 12.67 -22.91
N GLN A 384 4.94 13.56 -23.77
CA GLN A 384 4.29 13.88 -25.05
C GLN A 384 4.28 12.68 -26.01
N ILE A 385 5.37 11.91 -26.06
CA ILE A 385 5.49 10.71 -26.89
C ILE A 385 4.51 9.61 -26.43
N THR A 386 4.37 9.38 -25.12
CA THR A 386 3.44 8.36 -24.59
C THR A 386 2.00 8.86 -24.51
N GLY A 387 1.79 10.18 -24.52
CA GLY A 387 0.49 10.83 -24.30
C GLY A 387 0.16 11.06 -22.82
N ASP A 388 1.01 10.62 -21.89
CA ASP A 388 0.81 10.73 -20.45
C ASP A 388 1.30 12.07 -19.88
N THR A 389 0.72 13.17 -20.34
CA THR A 389 1.16 14.55 -20.04
C THR A 389 0.66 15.11 -18.70
N VAL A 390 -0.23 14.39 -18.01
CA VAL A 390 -0.75 14.81 -16.71
C VAL A 390 0.28 14.51 -15.62
N GLY A 391 0.71 15.55 -14.91
CA GLY A 391 1.57 15.37 -13.75
C GLY A 391 2.66 16.41 -13.60
N MET A 392 3.42 16.24 -12.53
CA MET A 392 4.64 16.97 -12.24
C MET A 392 5.58 16.15 -11.34
N LEU A 393 6.87 16.46 -11.43
CA LEU A 393 7.87 16.17 -10.42
C LEU A 393 8.21 17.47 -9.68
N LYS A 394 8.33 17.38 -8.36
CA LYS A 394 8.65 18.46 -7.45
C LYS A 394 9.80 18.06 -6.53
N ILE A 395 10.79 18.92 -6.40
CA ILE A 395 11.95 18.76 -5.52
C ILE A 395 11.94 19.93 -4.54
N LEU A 396 12.00 19.63 -3.26
CA LEU A 396 12.23 20.58 -2.17
C LEU A 396 13.70 20.45 -1.78
N PHE A 397 14.43 21.57 -1.75
CA PHE A 397 15.83 21.57 -1.36
C PHE A 397 16.16 22.78 -0.49
N HIS A 398 17.14 22.63 0.39
CA HIS A 398 17.55 23.68 1.32
C HIS A 398 18.20 24.84 0.57
N GLN A 399 17.86 26.08 0.91
CA GLN A 399 18.36 27.26 0.20
C GLN A 399 19.89 27.42 0.31
N ASP A 400 20.45 27.29 1.51
CA ASP A 400 21.90 27.47 1.72
C ASP A 400 22.74 26.26 1.30
N THR A 401 22.38 25.05 1.74
CA THR A 401 23.20 23.84 1.53
C THR A 401 22.92 23.15 0.20
N LEU A 402 21.79 23.44 -0.45
CA LEU A 402 21.30 22.75 -1.65
C LEU A 402 20.97 21.27 -1.44
N GLU A 403 20.88 20.84 -0.18
CA GLU A 403 20.48 19.51 0.23
C GLU A 403 19.04 19.21 -0.21
N ILE A 404 18.78 18.03 -0.77
CA ILE A 404 17.41 17.62 -1.09
C ILE A 404 16.70 17.27 0.22
N LEU A 405 15.56 17.92 0.45
CA LEU A 405 14.73 17.76 1.64
C LEU A 405 13.50 16.91 1.38
N GLY A 406 12.97 16.92 0.15
CA GLY A 406 11.77 16.17 -0.17
C GLY A 406 11.54 16.06 -1.67
N ILE A 407 10.99 14.93 -2.09
CA ILE A 407 10.70 14.65 -3.49
C ILE A 407 9.25 14.18 -3.58
N HIS A 408 8.50 14.83 -4.45
CA HIS A 408 7.06 14.64 -4.58
C HIS A 408 6.72 14.55 -6.06
N CYS A 409 6.06 13.46 -6.47
CA CYS A 409 5.77 13.19 -7.86
C CYS A 409 4.30 12.76 -8.03
N PHE A 410 3.63 13.34 -9.02
CA PHE A 410 2.30 12.94 -9.46
C PHE A 410 2.33 12.79 -10.98
N GLY A 411 1.94 11.65 -11.52
CA GLY A 411 1.94 11.43 -12.97
C GLY A 411 2.24 9.99 -13.36
N ASP A 412 2.54 9.77 -14.63
CA ASP A 412 2.91 8.45 -15.10
C ASP A 412 4.24 7.99 -14.51
N GLN A 413 4.29 6.73 -14.08
CA GLN A 413 5.49 6.10 -13.51
C GLN A 413 6.11 6.88 -12.34
N ALA A 414 5.30 7.63 -11.58
CA ALA A 414 5.78 8.39 -10.43
C ALA A 414 6.49 7.48 -9.42
N SER A 415 5.96 6.27 -9.22
CA SER A 415 6.54 5.27 -8.31
C SER A 415 7.88 4.71 -8.78
N GLU A 416 8.12 4.67 -10.10
CA GLU A 416 9.39 4.19 -10.67
C GLU A 416 10.49 5.25 -10.60
N ILE A 417 10.16 6.50 -10.94
CA ILE A 417 11.18 7.56 -11.01
C ILE A 417 11.54 8.14 -9.64
N LEU A 418 10.68 8.04 -8.63
CA LEU A 418 10.91 8.57 -7.27
C LEU A 418 12.24 8.08 -6.69
N HIS A 419 12.56 6.81 -6.90
CA HIS A 419 13.73 6.15 -6.32
C HIS A 419 15.05 6.77 -6.78
N ILE A 420 15.09 7.42 -7.94
CA ILE A 420 16.27 8.15 -8.42
C ILE A 420 16.56 9.31 -7.46
N GLY A 421 15.53 10.08 -7.11
CA GLY A 421 15.67 11.17 -6.16
C GLY A 421 15.95 10.66 -4.75
N GLN A 422 15.24 9.62 -4.31
CA GLN A 422 15.44 9.02 -2.99
C GLN A 422 16.90 8.60 -2.79
N ALA A 423 17.53 7.99 -3.80
CA ALA A 423 18.91 7.53 -3.72
C ALA A 423 19.90 8.68 -3.48
N ILE A 424 19.66 9.86 -4.07
CA ILE A 424 20.50 11.05 -3.85
C ILE A 424 20.18 11.70 -2.50
N MET A 425 18.90 11.80 -2.15
CA MET A 425 18.45 12.38 -0.88
C MET A 425 18.97 11.59 0.34
N GLN A 426 19.18 10.28 0.22
CA GLN A 426 19.72 9.46 1.30
C GLN A 426 21.25 9.46 1.41
N GLN A 427 21.98 10.19 0.55
CA GLN A 427 23.42 10.31 0.69
C GLN A 427 23.80 11.21 1.87
N GLU A 428 25.01 11.03 2.41
CA GLU A 428 25.52 11.85 3.52
C GLU A 428 26.32 13.07 3.00
N GLY A 429 26.22 14.19 3.72
CA GLY A 429 27.01 15.40 3.46
C GLY A 429 26.80 15.97 2.05
N GLU A 430 27.90 16.37 1.38
CA GLU A 430 27.87 17.04 0.07
C GLU A 430 27.29 16.18 -1.06
N ALA A 431 27.15 14.87 -0.85
CA ALA A 431 26.57 13.96 -1.84
C ALA A 431 25.04 14.06 -1.91
N ASN A 432 24.36 14.53 -0.86
CA ASN A 432 22.96 14.93 -0.95
C ASN A 432 22.87 16.36 -1.49
N THR A 433 22.71 16.49 -2.81
CA THR A 433 22.57 17.81 -3.43
C THR A 433 21.70 17.80 -4.66
N VAL A 434 20.85 18.82 -4.80
CA VAL A 434 20.04 19.05 -6.02
C VAL A 434 20.92 19.27 -7.25
N LYS A 435 22.18 19.70 -7.07
CA LYS A 435 23.15 19.90 -8.16
C LYS A 435 23.48 18.61 -8.91
N TYR A 436 23.28 17.44 -8.30
CA TYR A 436 23.45 16.16 -8.96
C TYR A 436 22.65 16.10 -10.29
N PHE A 437 21.41 16.59 -10.30
CA PHE A 437 20.53 16.47 -11.46
C PHE A 437 20.88 17.40 -12.64
N ILE A 438 21.63 18.47 -12.38
CA ILE A 438 22.13 19.35 -13.44
C ILE A 438 23.51 18.94 -13.96
N ASN A 439 24.32 18.30 -13.11
CA ASN A 439 25.69 17.90 -13.45
C ASN A 439 25.79 16.48 -14.02
N THR A 440 24.77 15.64 -13.81
CA THR A 440 24.75 14.26 -14.29
C THR A 440 24.03 14.15 -15.62
N THR A 441 24.59 13.38 -16.56
CA THR A 441 23.96 13.09 -17.86
C THR A 441 22.84 12.06 -17.72
N PHE A 442 21.61 12.47 -18.02
CA PHE A 442 20.46 11.57 -18.15
C PHE A 442 20.26 11.20 -19.62
N ASN A 443 19.83 9.95 -19.87
CA ASN A 443 19.35 9.55 -21.19
C ASN A 443 18.15 10.43 -21.60
N TYR A 444 17.98 10.68 -22.90
CA TYR A 444 16.90 11.50 -23.43
C TYR A 444 16.27 10.85 -24.67
N PRO A 445 14.93 10.81 -24.81
CA PRO A 445 13.91 11.29 -23.85
C PRO A 445 13.53 10.24 -22.79
N THR A 446 13.40 10.66 -21.53
CA THR A 446 12.96 9.81 -20.40
C THR A 446 12.14 10.61 -19.38
N MET A 447 11.30 9.96 -18.58
CA MET A 447 10.58 10.62 -17.49
C MET A 447 11.53 11.15 -16.42
N ALA A 448 12.68 10.49 -16.22
CA ALA A 448 13.70 10.94 -15.27
C ALA A 448 14.32 12.31 -15.63
N GLU A 449 14.17 12.79 -16.87
CA GLU A 449 14.59 14.15 -17.25
C GLU A 449 13.86 15.23 -16.43
N ALA A 450 12.66 14.92 -15.92
CA ALA A 450 11.92 15.82 -15.04
C ALA A 450 12.77 16.26 -13.83
N TYR A 451 13.70 15.43 -13.34
CA TYR A 451 14.62 15.83 -12.26
C TYR A 451 15.53 16.97 -12.67
N ARG A 452 16.10 16.92 -13.88
CA ARG A 452 16.97 17.99 -14.39
C ARG A 452 16.19 19.29 -14.56
N VAL A 453 15.01 19.23 -15.17
CA VAL A 453 14.16 20.40 -15.38
C VAL A 453 13.73 20.99 -14.04
N ALA A 454 13.31 20.16 -13.08
CA ALA A 454 12.91 20.61 -11.75
C ALA A 454 14.08 21.27 -11.01
N ALA A 455 15.26 20.66 -11.03
CA ALA A 455 16.47 21.20 -10.41
C ALA A 455 16.87 22.55 -11.03
N GLN A 456 16.89 22.67 -12.36
CA GLN A 456 17.19 23.94 -13.06
C GLN A 456 16.17 25.03 -12.70
N ASN A 457 14.88 24.69 -12.75
CA ASN A 457 13.81 25.64 -12.42
C ASN A 457 13.89 26.12 -10.97
N GLY A 458 14.24 25.23 -10.03
CA GLY A 458 14.43 25.59 -8.63
C GLY A 458 15.66 26.48 -8.41
N LEU A 459 16.81 26.10 -8.98
CA LEU A 459 18.06 26.85 -8.84
C LEU A 459 17.97 28.26 -9.45
N ASN A 460 17.19 28.45 -10.52
CA ASN A 460 16.96 29.78 -11.12
C ASN A 460 16.17 30.75 -10.22
N ARG A 461 15.61 30.28 -9.10
CA ARG A 461 14.88 31.09 -8.11
C ARG A 461 15.74 31.48 -6.92
N MET A 462 16.94 30.92 -6.82
CA MET A 462 17.95 31.28 -5.83
C MET A 462 18.52 32.68 -6.15
N PHE A 463 18.83 33.46 -5.12
CA PHE A 463 19.34 34.83 -5.24
C PHE A 463 20.61 35.06 -4.42
#